data_AF-A0A2S0U8V5-F1
#
_entry.id   AF-A0A2S0U8V5-F1
#
_cell.length_a   1.000
_cell.length_b   1.000
_cell.length_c   1.000
_cell.angle_alpha   90.00
_cell.angle_beta   90.00
_cell.angle_gamma   90.00
#
_symmetry.space_group_name_H-M   'P 1'
#
loop_
_entity.id
_entity.type
_entity.pdbx_description
1 polymer ?
#
loop_
_entity_poly.entity_id
_entity_poly.type
_entity_poly.pdbx_seq_one_letter_code
_entity_poly.pdbx_strand_id
1 'polypeptide(L)'
;MIAKKLMITMLAVSSLASLQPVFADGSDLKSVNEQSMETQAIKIQNTKETATPIIPRSKHRVFMFFADEEDWFKWTNNTGKPQFVEATMAALGEKNSVRMAAQIEYDADHESPLMIHDEVAKPHWQGSVTMKGLYVPDGASIYFRMTYEKFVVPVKESYAFRIDIHDAN
;
A
#
# COMPACT_ATOMS: atom_id res chain seq x y z
N MET A 1 23.33 -40.97 -15.55
CA MET A 1 22.78 -39.60 -15.51
C MET A 1 21.60 -39.60 -14.55
N ILE A 2 21.83 -39.18 -13.30
CA ILE A 2 20.92 -39.40 -12.16
C ILE A 2 20.15 -38.11 -11.89
N ALA A 3 18.82 -38.16 -12.00
CA ALA A 3 17.94 -37.05 -11.69
C ALA A 3 17.83 -36.86 -10.17
N LYS A 4 18.24 -35.68 -9.67
CA LYS A 4 18.02 -35.26 -8.28
C LYS A 4 16.58 -34.75 -8.15
N LYS A 5 15.72 -35.52 -7.50
CA LYS A 5 14.44 -35.04 -6.95
C LYS A 5 14.74 -34.27 -5.67
N LEU A 6 14.44 -32.97 -5.65
CA LEU A 6 14.45 -32.14 -4.45
C LEU A 6 13.07 -32.27 -3.79
N MET A 7 13.00 -32.90 -2.60
CA MET A 7 11.81 -32.89 -1.75
C MET A 7 12.02 -31.83 -0.68
N ILE A 8 11.12 -30.84 -0.61
CA ILE A 8 11.09 -29.83 0.44
C ILE A 8 10.15 -30.35 1.54
N THR A 9 10.71 -30.63 2.70
CA THR A 9 9.97 -31.05 3.90
C THR A 9 9.28 -29.84 4.52
N MET A 10 7.94 -29.85 4.54
CA MET A 10 7.12 -28.82 5.18
C MET A 10 7.01 -29.15 6.68
N LEU A 11 7.61 -28.33 7.56
CA LEU A 11 7.39 -28.43 9.01
C LEU A 11 6.14 -27.63 9.40
N ALA A 12 5.10 -28.33 9.84
CA ALA A 12 3.98 -27.72 10.54
C ALA A 12 4.31 -27.67 12.04
N VAL A 13 4.37 -26.47 12.62
CA VAL A 13 4.46 -26.27 14.07
C VAL A 13 3.08 -25.97 14.60
N SER A 14 2.46 -26.96 15.25
CA SER A 14 1.23 -26.80 16.01
C SER A 14 1.56 -26.82 17.50
N SER A 15 1.44 -25.69 18.18
CA SER A 15 1.38 -25.63 19.64
C SER A 15 0.06 -25.00 20.08
N LEU A 16 -0.91 -25.86 20.39
CA LEU A 16 -2.05 -25.50 21.23
C LEU A 16 -1.55 -25.46 22.68
N ALA A 17 -1.36 -24.27 23.24
CA ALA A 17 -1.21 -24.11 24.68
C ALA A 17 -2.59 -23.86 25.30
N SER A 18 -3.15 -24.86 25.97
CA SER A 18 -4.36 -24.72 26.79
C SER A 18 -4.02 -24.01 28.10
N LEU A 19 -4.47 -22.76 28.26
CA LEU A 19 -4.45 -22.07 29.55
C LEU A 19 -5.68 -22.49 30.36
N GLN A 20 -5.47 -23.19 31.48
CA GLN A 20 -6.50 -23.32 32.51
C GLN A 20 -6.45 -22.08 33.42
N PRO A 21 -7.58 -21.47 33.82
CA PRO A 21 -7.57 -20.43 34.82
C PRO A 21 -7.43 -21.06 36.22
N VAL A 22 -6.32 -20.77 36.89
CA VAL A 22 -6.20 -20.94 38.35
C VAL A 22 -6.82 -19.71 38.99
N PHE A 23 -7.95 -19.87 39.67
CA PHE A 23 -8.52 -18.83 40.52
C PHE A 23 -7.72 -18.79 41.82
N ALA A 24 -6.92 -17.73 41.99
CA ALA A 24 -6.32 -17.38 43.27
C ALA A 24 -7.16 -16.26 43.92
N ASP A 25 -7.52 -16.53 45.17
CA ASP A 25 -8.35 -15.74 46.07
C ASP A 25 -7.71 -14.38 46.42
N GLY A 26 -8.56 -13.40 46.73
CA GLY A 26 -8.22 -11.99 46.79
C GLY A 26 -7.31 -11.61 47.96
N SER A 27 -6.34 -10.72 47.68
CA SER A 27 -5.95 -9.56 48.50
C SER A 27 -4.63 -9.00 47.97
N ASP A 28 -4.72 -8.17 46.92
CA ASP A 28 -3.77 -7.09 46.65
C ASP A 28 -4.24 -6.32 45.41
N LEU A 29 -5.25 -5.46 45.60
CA LEU A 29 -5.60 -4.41 44.65
C LEU A 29 -4.51 -3.33 44.70
N LYS A 30 -3.35 -3.62 44.13
CA LYS A 30 -2.48 -2.57 43.58
C LYS A 30 -3.14 -2.14 42.27
N SER A 31 -3.62 -0.90 42.27
CA SER A 31 -4.14 -0.17 41.12
C SER A 31 -3.42 -0.58 39.84
N VAL A 32 -4.13 -1.30 38.97
CA VAL A 32 -3.69 -1.50 37.59
C VAL A 32 -3.64 -0.11 36.99
N ASN A 33 -2.42 0.40 36.83
CA ASN A 33 -2.14 1.60 36.09
C ASN A 33 -2.73 1.38 34.69
N GLU A 34 -3.71 2.19 34.30
CA GLU A 34 -4.22 2.29 32.93
C GLU A 34 -3.10 2.85 32.03
N GLN A 35 -2.01 2.12 31.89
CA GLN A 35 -1.01 2.39 30.87
C GLN A 35 -1.54 1.81 29.57
N SER A 36 -2.31 2.68 28.90
CA SER A 36 -2.30 2.89 27.47
C SER A 36 -2.20 1.60 26.66
N MET A 37 -3.35 1.09 26.22
CA MET A 37 -3.41 0.28 25.01
C MET A 37 -3.12 1.17 23.80
N GLU A 38 -1.89 1.68 23.71
CA GLU A 38 -1.33 2.11 22.44
C GLU A 38 -1.31 0.86 21.57
N THR A 39 -2.29 0.78 20.68
CA THR A 39 -2.26 -0.18 19.58
C THR A 39 -0.96 0.09 18.84
N GLN A 40 0.06 -0.75 19.06
CA GLN A 40 1.28 -0.70 18.27
C GLN A 40 0.84 -0.94 16.82
N ALA A 41 0.71 0.14 16.06
CA ALA A 41 0.38 0.04 14.65
C ALA A 41 1.49 -0.80 14.03
N ILE A 42 1.15 -2.00 13.55
CA ILE A 42 2.11 -2.85 12.85
C ILE A 42 2.33 -2.20 11.50
N LYS A 43 3.58 -1.87 11.17
CA LYS A 43 3.96 -1.40 9.83
C LYS A 43 3.80 -2.56 8.85
N ILE A 44 2.69 -2.60 8.12
CA ILE A 44 2.54 -3.49 6.97
C ILE A 44 3.19 -2.76 5.80
N GLN A 45 4.45 -3.08 5.51
CA GLN A 45 5.13 -2.51 4.35
C GLN A 45 4.53 -3.11 3.08
N ASN A 46 3.92 -2.26 2.27
CA ASN A 46 3.47 -2.60 0.93
C ASN A 46 4.64 -2.32 -0.04
N THR A 47 5.10 -3.34 -0.76
CA THR A 47 6.18 -3.24 -1.76
C THR A 47 5.61 -3.37 -3.16
N LYS A 48 6.41 -3.15 -4.21
CA LYS A 48 5.98 -3.38 -5.59
C LYS A 48 5.44 -4.82 -5.80
N GLU A 49 6.11 -5.82 -5.23
CA GLU A 49 5.76 -7.24 -5.36
C GLU A 49 4.47 -7.60 -4.61
N THR A 50 4.12 -6.81 -3.59
CA THR A 50 2.95 -6.99 -2.73
C THR A 50 1.89 -5.92 -2.95
N ALA A 51 2.01 -5.18 -4.07
CA ALA A 51 1.19 -4.03 -4.39
C ALA A 51 -0.32 -4.34 -4.31
N THR A 52 -1.05 -3.43 -3.68
CA THR A 52 -2.50 -3.55 -3.49
C THR A 52 -3.22 -3.42 -4.84
N PRO A 53 -4.06 -4.39 -5.25
CA PRO A 53 -4.84 -4.28 -6.48
C PRO A 53 -5.82 -3.09 -6.45
N ILE A 54 -5.87 -2.32 -7.53
CA ILE A 54 -6.79 -1.18 -7.69
C ILE A 54 -7.97 -1.59 -8.56
N ILE A 55 -9.17 -1.17 -8.15
CA ILE A 55 -10.35 -1.22 -9.00
C ILE A 55 -10.54 0.16 -9.65
N PRO A 56 -10.53 0.26 -10.99
CA PRO A 56 -10.74 1.53 -11.69
C PRO A 56 -12.04 2.23 -11.25
N ARG A 57 -12.02 3.57 -11.23
CA ARG A 57 -13.08 4.48 -10.77
C ARG A 57 -13.47 4.34 -9.30
N SER A 58 -12.84 3.43 -8.56
CA SER A 58 -13.03 3.31 -7.12
C SER A 58 -12.06 4.24 -6.40
N LYS A 59 -12.59 4.96 -5.41
CA LYS A 59 -11.79 5.84 -4.56
C LYS A 59 -11.27 5.04 -3.37
N HIS A 60 -9.97 4.85 -3.31
CA HIS A 60 -9.28 4.22 -2.18
C HIS A 60 -8.88 5.31 -1.19
N ARG A 61 -9.36 5.21 0.06
CA ARG A 61 -8.87 6.04 1.17
C ARG A 61 -7.84 5.21 1.93
N VAL A 62 -6.65 5.77 2.08
CA VAL A 62 -5.49 5.06 2.63
C VAL A 62 -4.89 5.89 3.75
N PHE A 63 -4.41 5.21 4.79
CA PHE A 63 -3.74 5.82 5.93
C PHE A 63 -2.30 5.36 5.94
N MET A 64 -1.37 6.31 6.06
CA MET A 64 0.05 6.01 6.23
C MET A 64 0.47 6.50 7.62
N PHE A 65 1.09 5.63 8.40
CA PHE A 65 1.42 5.84 9.80
C PHE A 65 2.90 6.14 10.02
N PHE A 66 3.78 5.85 9.06
CA PHE A 66 5.23 6.02 9.20
C PHE A 66 5.82 6.96 8.15
N ALA A 67 6.89 7.67 8.51
CA ALA A 67 7.54 8.67 7.64
C ALA A 67 8.14 8.04 6.37
N ASP A 68 8.64 6.82 6.51
CA ASP A 68 9.31 6.00 5.51
C ASP A 68 8.38 4.90 5.00
N GLU A 69 7.07 5.08 5.11
CA GLU A 69 6.09 4.20 4.51
C GLU A 69 5.98 4.47 3.02
N GLU A 70 5.89 3.40 2.25
CA GLU A 70 5.53 3.45 0.84
C GLU A 70 4.27 2.61 0.66
N ASP A 71 3.32 3.15 -0.11
CA ASP A 71 2.16 2.39 -0.55
C ASP A 71 2.27 2.12 -2.04
N TRP A 72 2.22 0.85 -2.40
CA TRP A 72 2.24 0.41 -3.79
C TRP A 72 0.88 -0.10 -4.20
N PHE A 73 0.43 0.31 -5.39
CA PHE A 73 -0.82 -0.14 -5.96
C PHE A 73 -0.62 -0.66 -7.37
N LYS A 74 -1.38 -1.67 -7.77
CA LYS A 74 -1.25 -2.31 -9.09
C LYS A 74 -2.59 -2.34 -9.82
N TRP A 75 -2.54 -2.05 -11.11
CA TRP A 75 -3.60 -2.40 -12.04
C TRP A 75 -3.01 -3.10 -13.27
N THR A 76 -3.65 -4.18 -13.73
CA THR A 76 -3.23 -4.91 -14.94
C THR A 76 -4.27 -4.73 -16.03
N ASN A 77 -3.82 -4.31 -17.21
CA ASN A 77 -4.68 -4.21 -18.37
C ASN A 77 -4.95 -5.59 -18.96
N ASN A 78 -6.16 -6.09 -18.76
CA ASN A 78 -6.63 -7.34 -19.37
C ASN A 78 -7.85 -7.07 -20.28
N THR A 79 -7.89 -5.91 -20.92
CA THR A 79 -9.07 -5.46 -21.70
C THR A 79 -9.05 -5.93 -23.15
N GLY A 80 -7.96 -6.56 -23.62
CA GLY A 80 -7.77 -6.98 -25.01
C GLY A 80 -7.31 -5.86 -25.94
N LYS A 81 -7.04 -4.65 -25.41
CA LYS A 81 -6.59 -3.47 -26.16
C LYS A 81 -5.80 -2.51 -25.27
N PRO A 82 -4.95 -1.64 -25.83
CA PRO A 82 -4.25 -0.63 -25.04
C PRO A 82 -5.23 0.37 -24.38
N GLN A 83 -4.82 0.89 -23.23
CA GLN A 83 -5.61 1.81 -22.42
C GLN A 83 -4.76 3.01 -22.00
N PHE A 84 -5.37 4.18 -21.91
CA PHE A 84 -4.82 5.32 -21.20
C PHE A 84 -5.31 5.31 -19.76
N VAL A 85 -4.39 5.48 -18.82
CA VAL A 85 -4.67 5.58 -17.39
C VAL A 85 -4.44 7.02 -16.93
N GLU A 86 -5.41 7.55 -16.19
CA GLU A 86 -5.30 8.76 -15.40
C GLU A 86 -5.31 8.38 -13.92
N ALA A 87 -4.38 8.89 -13.14
CA ALA A 87 -4.25 8.62 -11.72
C ALA A 87 -4.41 9.92 -10.94
N THR A 88 -5.36 9.98 -10.01
CA THR A 88 -5.62 11.17 -9.19
C THR A 88 -5.41 10.85 -7.73
N MET A 89 -4.66 11.71 -7.04
CA MET A 89 -4.38 11.63 -5.62
C MET A 89 -4.68 12.96 -4.93
N ALA A 90 -5.24 12.93 -3.74
CA ALA A 90 -5.38 14.10 -2.87
C ALA A 90 -4.92 13.75 -1.46
N ALA A 91 -4.13 14.62 -0.82
CA ALA A 91 -3.81 14.47 0.60
C ALA A 91 -4.99 15.00 1.42
N LEU A 92 -5.56 14.14 2.27
CA LEU A 92 -6.73 14.44 3.07
C LEU A 92 -6.39 14.88 4.50
N GLY A 93 -5.16 14.62 4.93
CA GLY A 93 -4.67 15.03 6.24
C GLY A 93 -4.29 16.51 6.30
N GLU A 94 -3.74 16.92 7.43
CA GLU A 94 -3.58 18.33 7.79
C GLU A 94 -2.17 18.86 7.55
N LYS A 95 -1.15 17.99 7.60
CA LYS A 95 0.24 18.42 7.64
C LYS A 95 1.12 17.76 6.59
N ASN A 96 0.77 16.56 6.15
CA ASN A 96 1.63 15.79 5.27
C ASN A 96 1.27 16.02 3.81
N SER A 97 2.33 16.11 3.00
CA SER A 97 2.21 16.17 1.56
C SER A 97 2.61 14.82 0.99
N VAL A 98 1.83 14.32 0.02
CA VAL A 98 2.03 12.99 -0.57
C VAL A 98 2.49 13.14 -2.01
N ARG A 99 3.51 12.37 -2.39
CA ARG A 99 4.06 12.31 -3.74
C ARG A 99 3.61 11.01 -4.41
N MET A 100 3.27 11.12 -5.68
CA MET A 100 2.87 9.98 -6.52
C MET A 100 3.93 9.72 -7.57
N ALA A 101 4.22 8.45 -7.82
CA ALA A 101 5.00 7.98 -8.95
C ALA A 101 4.29 6.82 -9.64
N ALA A 102 4.64 6.54 -10.90
CA ALA A 102 4.12 5.41 -11.66
C ALA A 102 5.24 4.64 -12.37
N GLN A 103 5.05 3.33 -12.52
CA GLN A 103 5.94 2.45 -13.27
C GLN A 103 5.10 1.45 -14.06
N ILE A 104 5.47 1.17 -15.31
CA ILE A 104 4.79 0.19 -16.15
C ILE A 104 5.68 -1.03 -16.31
N GLU A 105 5.16 -2.20 -16.00
CA GLU A 105 5.77 -3.50 -16.25
C GLU A 105 5.09 -4.09 -17.49
N TYR A 106 5.85 -4.22 -18.58
CA TYR A 106 5.35 -4.71 -19.85
C TYR A 106 5.37 -6.24 -19.89
N ASP A 107 6.43 -6.84 -19.36
CA ASP A 107 6.62 -8.28 -19.20
C ASP A 107 7.60 -8.55 -18.05
N ALA A 108 8.07 -9.80 -17.92
CA ALA A 108 8.94 -10.23 -16.82
C ALA A 108 10.32 -9.53 -16.81
N ASP A 109 10.80 -9.07 -17.96
CA ASP A 109 12.15 -8.53 -18.14
C ASP A 109 12.15 -7.05 -18.56
N HIS A 110 10.99 -6.48 -18.89
CA HIS A 110 10.85 -5.11 -19.37
C HIS A 110 9.90 -4.28 -18.50
N GLU A 111 10.46 -3.21 -17.93
CA GLU A 111 9.72 -2.19 -17.20
C GLU A 111 10.15 -0.79 -17.60
N SER A 112 9.25 0.18 -17.49
CA SER A 112 9.59 1.58 -17.59
C SER A 112 10.42 2.01 -16.39
N PRO A 113 11.20 3.10 -16.50
CA PRO A 113 11.67 3.82 -15.33
C PRO A 113 10.49 4.25 -14.43
N LEU A 114 10.78 4.49 -13.15
CA LEU A 114 9.82 5.09 -12.23
C LEU A 114 9.62 6.57 -12.59
N MET A 115 8.41 6.91 -13.04
CA MET A 115 8.00 8.25 -13.41
C MET A 115 7.46 8.96 -12.17
N ILE A 116 8.25 9.87 -11.60
CA ILE A 116 7.85 10.65 -10.43
C ILE A 116 7.05 11.87 -10.90
N HIS A 117 5.88 12.10 -10.31
CA HIS A 117 5.12 13.32 -10.58
C HIS A 117 5.82 14.53 -9.94
N ASP A 118 5.97 15.61 -10.70
CA ASP A 118 6.66 16.83 -10.24
C ASP A 118 5.91 17.50 -9.07
N GLU A 119 4.58 17.56 -9.19
CA GLU A 119 3.71 18.10 -8.13
C GLU A 119 3.49 17.11 -6.99
N VAL A 120 3.27 17.67 -5.79
CA VAL A 120 2.96 16.94 -4.56
C VAL A 120 1.57 17.36 -4.09
N ALA A 121 0.75 16.38 -3.67
CA ALA A 121 -0.55 16.68 -3.11
C ALA A 121 -0.38 17.34 -1.74
N LYS A 122 -0.79 18.60 -1.63
CA LYS A 122 -0.67 19.40 -0.42
C LYS A 122 -1.78 19.05 0.58
N PRO A 123 -1.55 19.30 1.89
CA PRO A 123 -2.53 19.01 2.92
C PRO A 123 -3.84 19.79 2.73
N HIS A 124 -4.86 19.43 3.51
CA HIS A 124 -6.18 20.06 3.54
C HIS A 124 -6.92 20.04 2.20
N TRP A 125 -6.69 19.03 1.35
CA TRP A 125 -7.32 18.93 0.04
C TRP A 125 -7.11 20.16 -0.85
N GLN A 126 -6.07 20.96 -0.59
CA GLN A 126 -5.83 22.22 -1.30
C GLN A 126 -5.39 22.02 -2.77
N GLY A 127 -5.30 20.77 -3.22
CA GLY A 127 -5.18 20.39 -4.62
C GLY A 127 -5.05 18.87 -4.74
N SER A 128 -5.77 18.28 -5.69
CA SER A 128 -5.45 16.93 -6.16
C SER A 128 -4.33 17.01 -7.19
N VAL A 129 -3.40 16.07 -7.11
CA VAL A 129 -2.40 15.85 -8.15
C VAL A 129 -2.91 14.77 -9.09
N THR A 130 -2.74 14.99 -10.39
CA THR A 130 -3.22 14.06 -11.42
C THR A 130 -2.13 13.77 -12.44
N MET A 131 -1.75 12.50 -12.55
CA MET A 131 -0.89 11.99 -13.62
C MET A 131 -1.76 11.50 -14.77
N LYS A 132 -1.54 12.02 -15.98
CA LYS A 132 -2.37 11.75 -17.16
C LYS A 132 -1.57 11.13 -18.29
N GLY A 133 -2.26 10.48 -19.22
CA GLY A 133 -1.68 10.00 -20.47
C GLY A 133 -0.76 8.79 -20.29
N LEU A 134 -0.93 8.01 -19.22
CA LEU A 134 -0.15 6.81 -18.99
C LEU A 134 -0.66 5.70 -19.92
N TYR A 135 0.08 5.44 -21.00
CA TYR A 135 -0.26 4.42 -21.97
C TYR A 135 0.11 3.02 -21.45
N VAL A 136 -0.88 2.15 -21.27
CA VAL A 136 -0.70 0.79 -20.76
C VAL A 136 -1.17 -0.22 -21.84
N PRO A 137 -0.25 -0.94 -22.48
CA PRO A 137 -0.58 -2.01 -23.43
C PRO A 137 -1.47 -3.10 -22.81
N ASP A 138 -2.14 -3.90 -23.64
CA ASP A 138 -2.81 -5.10 -23.16
C ASP A 138 -1.78 -6.10 -22.58
N GLY A 139 -2.12 -6.75 -21.48
CA GLY A 139 -1.24 -7.64 -20.70
C GLY A 139 -0.27 -6.92 -19.77
N ALA A 140 -0.01 -5.63 -19.96
CA ALA A 140 0.91 -4.87 -19.11
C ALA A 140 0.27 -4.49 -17.76
N SER A 141 1.11 -4.31 -16.75
CA SER A 141 0.71 -3.81 -15.44
C SER A 141 1.26 -2.41 -15.19
N ILE A 142 0.46 -1.54 -14.61
CA ILE A 142 0.91 -0.27 -14.06
C ILE A 142 0.90 -0.32 -12.54
N TYR A 143 1.98 0.17 -11.96
CA TYR A 143 2.19 0.30 -10.54
C TYR A 143 2.19 1.79 -10.19
N PHE A 144 1.54 2.14 -9.08
CA PHE A 144 1.59 3.48 -8.50
C PHE A 144 2.22 3.40 -7.13
N ARG A 145 3.18 4.29 -6.86
CA ARG A 145 3.83 4.41 -5.56
C ARG A 145 3.46 5.73 -4.93
N MET A 146 3.00 5.67 -3.68
CA MET A 146 2.75 6.84 -2.84
C MET A 146 3.78 6.90 -1.72
N THR A 147 4.39 8.07 -1.53
CA THR A 147 5.36 8.32 -0.47
C THR A 147 5.06 9.66 0.18
N TYR A 148 5.46 9.83 1.44
CA TYR A 148 5.48 11.15 2.04
C TYR A 148 6.63 11.99 1.47
N GLU A 149 6.32 13.22 1.06
CA GLU A 149 7.36 14.24 0.81
C GLU A 149 7.79 14.89 2.12
N LYS A 150 6.81 15.12 3.00
CA LYS A 150 6.99 15.69 4.34
C LYS A 150 6.12 14.92 5.32
N PHE A 151 6.74 14.39 6.36
CA PHE A 151 6.06 13.69 7.43
C PHE A 151 6.16 14.48 8.75
N VAL A 152 5.02 14.76 9.37
CA VAL A 152 4.92 15.48 10.64
C VAL A 152 4.22 14.61 11.69
N VAL A 153 5.00 14.11 12.64
CA VAL A 153 4.52 13.41 13.84
C VAL A 153 3.71 14.38 14.73
N PRO A 154 2.65 13.95 15.44
CA PRO A 154 2.08 12.59 15.56
C PRO A 154 0.76 12.43 14.77
N VAL A 155 0.62 13.08 13.62
CA VAL A 155 -0.69 13.13 12.95
C VAL A 155 -0.88 11.89 12.07
N LYS A 156 -1.97 11.15 12.30
CA LYS A 156 -2.45 10.12 11.38
C LYS A 156 -2.90 10.81 10.11
N GLU A 157 -2.22 10.54 9.02
CA GLU A 157 -2.44 11.25 7.77
C GLU A 157 -2.97 10.25 6.74
N SER A 158 -3.85 10.75 5.87
CA SER A 158 -4.54 9.93 4.88
C SER A 158 -4.54 10.63 3.55
N TYR A 159 -4.60 9.85 2.49
CA TYR A 159 -4.83 10.34 1.14
C TYR A 159 -5.99 9.58 0.51
N ALA A 160 -6.56 10.18 -0.53
CA ALA A 160 -7.44 9.50 -1.43
C ALA A 160 -6.73 9.27 -2.75
N PHE A 161 -6.88 8.08 -3.30
CA PHE A 161 -6.31 7.70 -4.58
C PHE A 161 -7.38 7.02 -5.44
N ARG A 162 -7.36 7.32 -6.74
CA ARG A 162 -8.18 6.64 -7.74
C ARG A 162 -7.44 6.60 -9.07
N ILE A 163 -7.83 5.64 -9.90
CA ILE A 163 -7.46 5.62 -11.31
C ILE A 163 -8.72 5.65 -12.19
N ASP A 164 -8.62 6.33 -13.31
CA ASP A 164 -9.62 6.37 -14.37
C ASP A 164 -8.98 5.80 -15.64
N ILE A 165 -9.77 5.04 -16.41
CA ILE A 165 -9.33 4.33 -17.61
C ILE A 165 -10.10 4.82 -18.82
N HIS A 166 -9.37 5.06 -19.90
CA HIS A 166 -9.87 5.54 -21.17
C HIS A 166 -9.30 4.72 -22.31
N ASP A 167 -10.12 4.44 -23.32
CA ASP A 167 -9.65 3.76 -24.52
C ASP A 167 -8.56 4.58 -25.22
N ALA A 168 -7.46 3.91 -25.58
CA ALA A 168 -6.47 4.45 -26.49
C ALA A 168 -6.98 4.23 -27.92
N ASN A 169 -7.73 5.21 -28.44
CA ASN A 169 -8.23 5.21 -29.82
C ASN A 169 -7.10 5.33 -30.85
#